data_AF-A0A538IIV7-F1
#
_entry.id   AF-A0A538IIV7-F1
#
_cell.length_a   1.000
_cell.length_b   1.000
_cell.length_c   1.000
_cell.angle_alpha   90.00
_cell.angle_beta   90.00
_cell.angle_gamma   90.00
#
_symmetry.space_group_name_H-M   'P 1'
#
loop_
_entity.id
_entity.type
_entity.pdbx_description
1 polymer ?
#
loop_
_entity_poly.entity_id
_entity_poly.type
_entity_poly.pdbx_seq_one_letter_code
_entity_poly.pdbx_strand_id
1 'polypeptide(L)'
;MELELPVFRAYRGAEPPRFASPAELECAKVLDYYDVAWEYEPRTFVLEEDEDGRVSEAFTPDFFLPDQNLYVEITAMKQSLVTRKNRKLRKLRERYPDVRIKLFYRRDLERLAQHFHLNLAS
;
A
#
# COMPACT_ATOMS: atom_id res chain seq x y z
N MET A 1 13.61 -22.34 11.62
CA MET A 1 14.36 -21.80 10.46
C MET A 1 13.73 -20.45 10.18
N GLU A 2 14.22 -19.40 10.85
CA GLU A 2 13.80 -18.04 10.60
C GLU A 2 14.24 -17.69 9.18
N LEU A 3 13.30 -17.31 8.33
CA LEU A 3 13.62 -16.75 7.04
C LEU A 3 14.28 -15.40 7.33
N GLU A 4 15.59 -15.28 7.12
CA GLU A 4 16.31 -14.01 7.19
C GLU A 4 15.71 -13.07 6.15
N LEU A 5 14.78 -12.23 6.59
CA LEU A 5 14.32 -11.11 5.80
C LEU A 5 15.54 -10.18 5.61
N PRO A 6 15.78 -9.68 4.38
CA PRO A 6 16.82 -8.68 4.18
C PRO A 6 16.55 -7.48 5.10
N VAL A 7 17.61 -6.90 5.66
CA VAL A 7 17.47 -5.64 6.42
C VAL A 7 17.04 -4.57 5.43
N PHE A 8 15.77 -4.18 5.48
CA PHE A 8 15.23 -3.10 4.68
C PHE A 8 15.70 -1.76 5.24
N ARG A 9 16.47 -1.01 4.44
CA ARG A 9 17.13 0.24 4.86
C ARG A 9 16.20 1.45 4.83
N ALA A 10 15.26 1.46 3.90
CA ALA A 10 14.28 2.53 3.72
C ALA A 10 12.97 2.26 4.46
N TYR A 11 12.82 1.10 5.10
CA TYR A 11 11.67 0.79 5.93
C TYR A 11 11.58 1.69 7.17
N ARG A 12 10.39 2.25 7.43
CA ARG A 12 10.14 3.19 8.52
C ARG A 12 9.16 2.68 9.58
N GLY A 13 8.70 1.42 9.47
CA GLY A 13 7.82 0.84 10.49
C GLY A 13 8.57 0.41 11.75
N ALA A 14 7.83 0.24 12.85
CA ALA A 14 8.38 -0.07 14.16
C ALA A 14 8.84 -1.52 14.33
N GLU A 15 8.25 -2.45 13.58
CA GLU A 15 8.52 -3.89 13.65
C GLU A 15 8.81 -4.47 12.27
N PRO A 16 9.59 -5.55 12.14
CA PRO A 16 9.83 -6.19 10.86
C PRO A 16 8.52 -6.53 10.12
N PRO A 17 8.37 -6.14 8.85
CA PRO A 17 7.13 -6.33 8.11
C PRO A 17 6.87 -7.81 7.81
N ARG A 18 5.61 -8.24 7.97
CA ARG A 18 5.16 -9.61 7.68
C ARG A 18 4.28 -9.62 6.44
N PHE A 19 4.89 -9.77 5.28
CA PHE A 19 4.17 -9.71 4.00
C PHE A 19 3.14 -10.84 3.85
N ALA A 20 1.91 -10.47 3.46
CA ALA A 20 0.82 -11.40 3.22
C ALA A 20 0.97 -12.13 1.87
N SER A 21 1.75 -11.56 0.95
CA SER A 21 1.99 -12.17 -0.36
C SER A 21 3.42 -11.98 -0.88
N PRO A 22 3.91 -12.87 -1.78
CA PRO A 22 5.19 -12.66 -2.47
C PRO A 22 5.23 -11.37 -3.29
N ALA A 23 4.09 -10.87 -3.76
CA ALA A 23 4.03 -9.62 -4.53
C ALA A 23 4.35 -8.39 -3.67
N GLU A 24 3.89 -8.37 -2.42
CA GLU A 24 4.24 -7.31 -1.46
C GLU A 24 5.71 -7.36 -1.07
N LEU A 25 6.27 -8.54 -0.79
CA LEU A 25 7.70 -8.67 -0.51
C LEU A 25 8.57 -8.13 -1.66
N GLU A 26 8.20 -8.45 -2.90
CA GLU A 26 8.92 -7.97 -4.07
C GLU A 26 8.77 -6.45 -4.24
N CYS A 27 7.60 -5.89 -3.93
CA CYS A 27 7.41 -4.45 -3.89
C CYS A 27 8.30 -3.78 -2.83
N ALA A 28 8.35 -4.32 -1.62
CA ALA A 28 9.20 -3.82 -0.55
C ALA A 28 10.67 -3.78 -0.95
N LYS A 29 11.18 -4.85 -1.59
CA LYS A 29 12.55 -4.89 -2.13
C LYS A 29 12.79 -3.81 -3.17
N VAL A 30 11.83 -3.55 -4.06
CA VAL A 30 11.95 -2.49 -5.07
C VAL A 30 12.00 -1.13 -4.40
N LEU A 31 11.08 -0.82 -3.49
CA LEU A 31 11.09 0.46 -2.76
C LEU A 31 12.41 0.68 -2.02
N ASP A 32 12.90 -0.36 -1.34
CA ASP A 32 14.16 -0.33 -0.61
C ASP A 32 15.38 -0.15 -1.53
N TYR A 33 15.39 -0.83 -2.68
CA TYR A 33 16.47 -0.73 -3.67
C TYR A 33 16.64 0.69 -4.23
N TYR A 34 15.53 1.43 -4.37
CA TYR A 34 15.54 2.82 -4.85
C TYR A 34 15.51 3.84 -3.68
N ASP A 35 15.82 3.43 -2.45
CA ASP A 35 15.85 4.29 -1.25
C ASP A 35 14.55 5.09 -1.01
N VAL A 36 13.41 4.59 -1.51
CA VAL A 36 12.10 5.23 -1.29
C VAL A 36 11.64 4.88 0.11
N ALA A 37 11.46 5.85 1.01
CA ALA A 37 10.95 5.58 2.35
C ALA A 37 9.56 4.91 2.30
N TRP A 38 9.36 3.86 3.12
CA TRP A 38 8.10 3.11 3.10
C TRP A 38 7.73 2.48 4.45
N GLU A 39 6.43 2.30 4.66
CA GLU A 39 5.84 1.56 5.78
C GLU A 39 4.88 0.50 5.23
N TYR A 40 4.71 -0.61 5.98
CA TYR A 40 3.86 -1.74 5.60
C TYR A 40 2.60 -1.75 6.46
N GLU A 41 1.44 -1.76 5.82
CA GLU A 41 0.11 -1.74 6.47
C GLU A 41 -0.02 -0.78 7.68
N PRO A 42 0.50 0.47 7.63
CA PRO A 42 0.62 1.29 8.84
C PRO A 42 -0.73 1.80 9.37
N ARG A 43 -1.79 1.73 8.55
CA ARG A 43 -3.09 2.28 8.90
C ARG A 43 -4.24 1.51 8.28
N THR A 44 -5.21 1.18 9.13
CA THR A 44 -6.52 0.67 8.73
C THR A 44 -7.54 1.80 8.69
N PHE A 45 -8.31 1.87 7.62
CA PHE A 45 -9.41 2.81 7.44
C PHE A 45 -10.75 2.09 7.57
N VAL A 46 -11.60 2.56 8.48
CA VAL A 46 -12.98 2.10 8.59
C VAL A 46 -13.78 2.73 7.45
N LEU A 47 -14.38 1.91 6.59
CA LEU A 47 -15.18 2.37 5.46
C LEU A 47 -16.66 2.41 5.80
N GLU A 48 -17.17 1.38 6.48
CA GLU A 48 -18.57 1.27 6.89
C GLU A 48 -18.68 0.76 8.32
N GLU A 49 -19.73 1.22 8.99
CA GLU A 49 -20.15 0.81 10.33
C GLU A 49 -21.64 0.42 10.26
N ASP A 50 -22.06 -0.54 11.07
CA ASP A 50 -23.47 -0.92 11.23
C ASP A 50 -24.20 0.05 12.18
N GLU A 51 -25.51 -0.18 12.38
CA GLU A 51 -26.36 0.66 13.24
C GLU A 51 -25.92 0.66 14.72
N ASP A 52 -25.19 -0.38 15.15
CA ASP A 52 -24.63 -0.50 16.50
C ASP A 52 -23.22 0.11 16.61
N GLY A 53 -22.71 0.72 15.52
CA GLY A 53 -21.37 1.31 15.45
C GLY A 53 -20.23 0.29 15.30
N ARG A 54 -20.52 -0.96 14.93
CA ARG A 54 -19.48 -1.97 14.66
C ARG A 54 -18.97 -1.83 13.24
N VAL A 55 -17.65 -1.96 13.06
CA VAL A 55 -16.99 -1.90 11.76
C VAL A 55 -17.43 -3.09 10.89
N SER A 56 -18.15 -2.80 9.81
CA SER A 56 -18.66 -3.81 8.86
C SER A 56 -17.78 -3.94 7.62
N GLU A 57 -17.11 -2.86 7.20
CA GLU A 57 -16.10 -2.89 6.15
C GLU A 57 -14.91 -1.97 6.50
N ALA A 58 -13.70 -2.52 6.41
CA ALA A 58 -12.45 -1.78 6.57
C ALA A 58 -11.48 -2.06 5.42
N PHE A 59 -10.48 -1.20 5.31
CA PHE A 59 -9.47 -1.26 4.28
C PHE A 59 -8.11 -0.81 4.82
N THR A 60 -7.11 -1.66 4.65
CA THR A 60 -5.73 -1.43 5.07
C THR A 60 -4.89 -1.45 3.80
N PRO A 61 -4.36 -0.30 3.35
CA PRO A 61 -3.50 -0.27 2.18
C PRO A 61 -2.21 -1.03 2.45
N ASP A 62 -1.71 -1.73 1.43
CA ASP A 62 -0.51 -2.56 1.56
C ASP A 62 0.73 -1.74 2.00
N PHE A 63 0.90 -0.53 1.47
CA PHE A 63 2.05 0.34 1.76
C PHE A 63 1.68 1.81 1.96
N PHE A 64 2.54 2.53 2.68
CA PHE A 64 2.54 3.99 2.74
C PHE A 64 3.93 4.53 2.42
N LEU A 65 3.99 5.58 1.60
CA LEU A 65 5.21 6.30 1.25
C LEU A 65 5.18 7.66 1.96
N PRO A 66 5.86 7.83 3.12
CA PRO A 66 5.74 9.03 3.96
C PRO A 66 6.20 10.30 3.25
N ASP A 67 7.32 10.24 2.51
CA ASP A 67 7.88 11.40 1.80
C ASP A 67 6.91 11.96 0.75
N GLN A 68 6.09 11.09 0.16
CA GLN A 68 5.06 11.49 -0.81
C GLN A 68 3.66 11.51 -0.20
N ASN A 69 3.50 11.30 1.12
CA ASN A 69 2.20 11.12 1.80
C ASN A 69 1.17 10.41 0.90
N LEU A 70 1.50 9.18 0.50
CA LEU A 70 0.78 8.39 -0.50
C LEU A 70 0.63 6.95 -0.03
N TYR A 71 -0.61 6.45 -0.02
CA TYR A 71 -0.89 5.03 0.16
C TYR A 71 -0.85 4.28 -1.18
N VAL A 72 -0.33 3.06 -1.14
CA VAL A 72 -0.14 2.18 -2.30
C VAL A 72 -0.82 0.85 -2.02
N GLU A 73 -1.63 0.42 -2.97
CA GLU A 73 -2.31 -0.88 -2.95
C GLU A 73 -1.82 -1.73 -4.12
N ILE A 74 -1.27 -2.91 -3.84
CA ILE A 74 -0.80 -3.88 -4.84
C ILE A 74 -2.00 -4.65 -5.39
N THR A 75 -2.08 -4.83 -6.71
CA THR A 75 -3.11 -5.70 -7.29
C THR A 75 -2.52 -6.74 -8.24
N ALA A 76 -2.95 -8.00 -8.05
CA ALA A 76 -2.79 -9.06 -9.04
C ALA A 76 -4.03 -9.06 -9.93
N MET A 77 -3.84 -8.99 -11.26
CA MET A 77 -4.86 -8.70 -12.30
C MET A 77 -6.10 -9.63 -12.40
N LYS A 78 -6.43 -10.47 -11.42
CA LYS A 78 -7.71 -11.18 -11.42
C LYS A 78 -8.84 -10.15 -11.34
N GLN A 79 -9.52 -9.94 -12.47
CA GLN A 79 -10.50 -8.86 -12.67
C GLN A 79 -11.60 -8.84 -11.59
N SER A 80 -12.00 -10.02 -11.07
CA SER A 80 -12.97 -10.14 -9.98
C SER A 80 -12.48 -9.53 -8.65
N LEU A 81 -11.18 -9.58 -8.36
CA LEU A 81 -10.58 -8.98 -7.17
C LEU A 81 -10.42 -7.47 -7.32
N VAL A 82 -10.13 -7.00 -8.53
CA VAL A 82 -10.02 -5.56 -8.86
C VAL A 82 -11.35 -4.84 -8.61
N THR A 83 -12.49 -5.44 -8.95
CA THR A 83 -13.81 -4.82 -8.68
C THR A 83 -14.06 -4.58 -7.19
N ARG A 84 -13.71 -5.55 -6.34
CA ARG A 84 -13.85 -5.41 -4.87
C ARG A 84 -12.90 -4.35 -4.33
N LYS A 85 -11.63 -4.35 -4.74
CA LYS A 85 -10.66 -3.30 -4.36
C LYS A 85 -11.14 -1.91 -4.81
N ASN A 86 -11.61 -1.76 -6.05
CA ASN A 86 -12.14 -0.48 -6.55
C ASN A 86 -13.39 0.00 -5.81
N ARG A 87 -14.24 -0.91 -5.31
CA ARG A 87 -15.35 -0.52 -4.44
C ARG A 87 -14.83 0.04 -3.11
N LYS A 88 -13.88 -0.63 -2.46
CA LYS A 88 -13.28 -0.14 -1.21
C LYS A 88 -12.56 1.21 -1.40
N LEU A 89 -11.82 1.37 -2.50
CA LEU A 89 -11.13 2.63 -2.82
C LEU A 89 -12.11 3.79 -3.06
N ARG A 90 -13.28 3.53 -3.65
CA ARG A 90 -14.33 4.55 -3.80
C ARG A 90 -14.87 4.99 -2.44
N LYS A 91 -15.25 4.05 -1.58
CA LYS A 91 -15.70 4.34 -0.20
C LYS A 91 -14.62 5.07 0.61
N LEU A 92 -13.35 4.69 0.44
CA LEU A 92 -12.23 5.37 1.09
C LEU A 92 -12.16 6.83 0.67
N ARG A 93 -12.26 7.11 -0.64
CA ARG A 93 -12.21 8.48 -1.17
C ARG A 93 -13.43 9.31 -0.75
N GLU A 94 -14.59 8.68 -0.63
CA GLU A 94 -15.81 9.33 -0.14
C GLU A 94 -15.70 9.70 1.34
N ARG A 95 -15.18 8.80 2.17
CA ARG A 95 -15.09 8.99 3.64
C ARG A 95 -13.84 9.75 4.09
N TYR A 96 -12.73 9.62 3.35
CA TYR A 96 -11.43 10.23 3.65
C TYR A 96 -10.88 10.93 2.40
N PRO A 97 -11.43 12.11 2.03
CA PRO A 97 -11.07 12.79 0.78
C PRO A 97 -9.60 13.22 0.71
N ASP A 98 -8.96 13.47 1.85
CA ASP A 98 -7.55 13.87 1.93
C ASP A 98 -6.57 12.69 1.81
N VAL A 99 -7.07 11.45 1.84
CA VAL A 99 -6.22 10.26 1.72
C VAL A 99 -5.86 10.03 0.26
N ARG A 100 -4.58 10.27 -0.05
CA ARG A 100 -4.02 9.95 -1.36
C ARG A 100 -3.73 8.46 -1.45
N ILE A 101 -4.41 7.78 -2.37
CA ILE A 101 -4.19 6.36 -2.63
C ILE A 101 -4.15 6.03 -4.11
N LYS A 102 -3.23 5.14 -4.48
CA LYS A 102 -3.09 4.61 -5.85
C LYS A 102 -3.04 3.08 -5.83
N LEU A 103 -3.75 2.48 -6.79
CA LEU A 103 -3.70 1.05 -7.08
C LEU A 103 -2.57 0.83 -8.07
N PHE A 104 -1.64 -0.06 -7.75
CA PHE A 104 -0.48 -0.36 -8.58
C PHE A 104 -0.41 -1.82 -8.97
N TYR A 105 -0.04 -2.08 -10.22
CA TYR A 105 0.44 -3.40 -10.62
C TYR A 105 1.88 -3.59 -10.16
N ARG A 106 2.28 -4.85 -9.91
CA ARG A 106 3.69 -5.19 -9.60
C ARG A 106 4.67 -4.53 -10.59
N ARG A 107 4.34 -4.53 -11.89
CA ARG A 107 5.17 -3.93 -12.96
C ARG A 107 5.18 -2.41 -12.94
N ASP A 108 4.13 -1.78 -12.44
CA ASP A 108 4.08 -0.32 -12.35
C ASP A 108 4.94 0.19 -11.20
N LEU A 109 5.16 -0.62 -10.17
CA LEU A 109 5.98 -0.25 -9.02
C LEU A 109 7.47 -0.23 -9.34
N GLU A 110 7.94 -1.12 -10.21
CA GLU A 110 9.29 -1.04 -10.77
C GLU A 110 9.50 0.29 -11.51
N ARG A 111 8.50 0.72 -12.29
CA ARG A 111 8.52 2.03 -12.98
C ARG A 111 8.37 3.19 -12.00
N LEU A 112 7.55 3.03 -10.98
CA LEU A 112 7.33 4.00 -9.91
C LEU A 112 8.65 4.32 -9.23
N ALA A 113 9.36 3.31 -8.76
CA ALA A 113 10.57 3.52 -7.99
C ALA A 113 11.71 4.16 -8.83
N GLN A 114 11.76 3.85 -10.13
CA GLN A 114 12.63 4.54 -11.10
C GLN A 114 12.20 6.01 -11.31
N HIS A 115 10.90 6.28 -11.38
CA HIS A 115 10.37 7.59 -11.73
C HIS A 115 10.20 8.53 -10.54
N PHE A 116 10.12 8.03 -9.29
CA PHE A 116 9.95 8.86 -8.09
C PHE A 116 11.23 9.61 -7.69
N HIS A 117 12.32 9.40 -8.42
CA HIS A 117 13.46 10.32 -8.49
C HIS A 117 13.19 11.57 -9.35
N LEU A 118 12.04 11.67 -10.02
CA LEU A 118 11.63 12.81 -10.84
C LEU A 118 10.18 13.24 -10.53
N ASN A 119 10.06 14.51 -10.17
CA ASN A 119 8.83 15.27 -9.89
C ASN A 119 7.55 14.72 -10.52
N LEU A 120 6.64 14.23 -9.66
CA LEU A 120 5.27 13.91 -10.03
C LEU A 120 4.33 15.07 -9.65
N ALA A 121 4.49 16.17 -10.37
CA ALA A 121 3.50 17.22 -10.48
C ALA A 121 3.42 17.66 -11.95
N SER A 122 2.38 17.21 -12.64
CA SER A 122 1.65 17.93 -13.68
C SER A 122 0.29 17.27 -13.84
#